data_AF-A0A6L7CMC4-F1
#
_entry.id   AF-A0A6L7CMC4-F1
#
_cell.length_a   1.000
_cell.length_b   1.000
_cell.length_c   1.000
_cell.angle_alpha   90.00
_cell.angle_beta   90.00
_cell.angle_gamma   90.00
#
_symmetry.space_group_name_H-M   'P 1'
#
loop_
_entity.id
_entity.type
_entity.pdbx_description
1 polymer ?
#
loop_
_entity_poly.entity_id
_entity_poly.type
_entity_poly.pdbx_seq_one_letter_code
_entity_poly.pdbx_strand_id
1 'polypeptide(L)'
;FDMELQDHAGAGHDALMAARNQLLALAAENPELTRVRHNGLDDSPQLQIDIDQRKAQALGVDIDDINDTLQTAWGSSYVNDFMDRGRVKKVYVQAAAPYRMLPDDINLWYVRNKDGGMVPFSAFATSRWETGSPRLERYNGYSAVEIVGEAAPGVSTGTAMDIMESLVKQLPNGFGLEWTAMSYQE
;
A
#
# COMPACT_ATOMS: atom_id res chain seq x y z
N PHE A 1 -1.84 -5.04 25.35
CA PHE A 1 -1.42 -3.68 25.04
C PHE A 1 -1.60 -3.42 23.55
N ASP A 2 -1.70 -2.15 23.20
CA ASP A 2 -1.88 -1.68 21.83
C ASP A 2 -1.01 -0.43 21.59
N MET A 3 -0.12 -0.50 20.61
CA MET A 3 0.86 0.54 20.34
C MET A 3 1.07 0.80 18.86
N GLU A 4 1.56 1.99 18.57
CA GLU A 4 1.98 2.44 17.26
C GLU A 4 3.49 2.58 17.24
N LEU A 5 4.16 1.82 16.37
CA LEU A 5 5.57 2.04 16.06
C LEU A 5 5.67 3.12 14.98
N GLN A 6 6.21 4.29 15.32
CA GLN A 6 6.23 5.47 14.47
C GLN A 6 7.62 5.76 13.90
N ASP A 7 7.68 6.19 12.65
CA ASP A 7 8.88 6.74 12.01
C ASP A 7 8.88 8.27 12.12
N HIS A 8 9.52 8.81 13.17
CA HIS A 8 9.66 10.25 13.38
C HIS A 8 10.74 10.89 12.52
N ALA A 9 11.73 10.12 12.08
CA ALA A 9 12.84 10.61 11.27
C ALA A 9 12.50 10.66 9.77
N GLY A 10 11.41 10.02 9.34
CA GLY A 10 11.06 9.90 7.92
C GLY A 10 12.03 9.00 7.16
N ALA A 11 12.51 7.93 7.82
CA ALA A 11 13.39 6.92 7.23
C ALA A 11 12.73 6.15 6.07
N GLY A 12 11.39 6.09 6.02
CA GLY A 12 10.63 5.52 4.92
C GLY A 12 10.08 4.11 5.22
N HIS A 13 9.25 3.61 4.30
CA HIS A 13 8.49 2.38 4.47
C HIS A 13 9.39 1.16 4.76
N ASP A 14 10.40 0.92 3.93
CA ASP A 14 11.29 -0.24 4.07
C ASP A 14 12.02 -0.24 5.42
N ALA A 15 12.45 0.95 5.88
CA ALA A 15 13.11 1.10 7.17
C ALA A 15 12.14 0.85 8.33
N LEU A 16 10.90 1.34 8.23
CA LEU A 16 9.85 1.08 9.22
C LEU A 16 9.47 -0.42 9.28
N MET A 17 9.37 -1.10 8.13
CA MET A 17 9.13 -2.54 8.09
C MET A 17 10.29 -3.33 8.72
N ALA A 18 11.54 -2.91 8.47
CA ALA A 18 12.71 -3.51 9.10
C ALA A 18 12.70 -3.31 10.63
N ALA A 19 12.40 -2.10 11.11
CA ALA A 19 12.28 -1.80 12.53
C ALA A 19 11.16 -2.60 13.20
N ARG A 20 9.99 -2.70 12.54
CA ARG A 20 8.88 -3.56 12.97
C ARG A 20 9.33 -5.01 13.12
N ASN A 21 9.99 -5.56 12.11
CA ASN A 21 10.44 -6.96 12.13
C ASN A 21 11.47 -7.21 13.23
N GLN A 22 12.39 -6.27 13.45
CA GLN A 22 13.35 -6.33 14.56
C GLN A 22 12.62 -6.29 15.92
N LEU A 23 11.65 -5.39 16.09
CA LEU A 23 10.88 -5.28 17.33
C LEU A 23 10.09 -6.57 17.62
N LEU A 24 9.45 -7.15 16.60
CA LEU A 24 8.72 -8.42 16.74
C LEU A 24 9.65 -9.58 17.08
N ALA A 25 10.86 -9.62 16.52
CA ALA A 25 11.87 -10.62 16.86
C ALA A 25 12.31 -10.49 18.33
N LEU A 26 12.62 -9.27 18.77
CA LEU A 26 12.97 -9.00 20.18
C LEU A 26 11.82 -9.35 21.13
N ALA A 27 10.58 -9.03 20.75
CA ALA A 27 9.40 -9.35 21.55
C ALA A 27 9.16 -10.86 21.65
N ALA A 28 9.43 -11.61 20.59
CA ALA A 28 9.30 -13.06 20.56
C ALA A 28 10.32 -13.79 21.46
N GLU A 29 11.47 -13.17 21.74
CA GLU A 29 12.47 -13.69 22.68
C GLU A 29 12.12 -13.44 24.16
N ASN A 30 11.16 -12.55 24.45
CA ASN A 30 10.76 -12.22 25.81
C ASN A 30 9.59 -13.12 26.28
N PRO A 31 9.79 -14.01 27.27
CA PRO A 31 8.74 -14.91 27.76
C PRO A 31 7.62 -14.23 28.54
N GLU A 32 7.79 -12.96 28.92
CA GLU A 32 6.77 -12.15 29.61
C GLU A 32 5.78 -11.51 28.62
N LEU A 33 6.04 -11.62 27.31
CA LEU A 33 5.17 -11.19 26.23
C LEU A 33 4.56 -12.40 25.51
N THR A 34 3.32 -12.26 25.05
CA THR A 34 2.68 -13.28 24.22
C THR A 34 1.82 -12.65 23.13
N ARG A 35 1.65 -13.38 22.02
CA ARG A 35 0.78 -13.00 20.90
C ARG A 35 1.09 -11.63 20.28
N VAL A 36 2.33 -11.15 20.40
CA VAL A 36 2.80 -9.89 19.80
C VAL A 36 2.86 -10.04 18.29
N ARG A 37 2.15 -9.16 17.59
CA ARG A 37 2.05 -9.16 16.12
C ARG A 37 1.69 -7.78 15.62
N HIS A 38 1.99 -7.51 14.35
CA HIS A 38 1.44 -6.32 13.69
C HIS A 38 -0.02 -6.55 13.30
N ASN A 39 -0.85 -5.51 13.32
CA ASN A 39 -2.25 -5.55 12.88
C ASN A 39 -2.43 -5.22 11.38
N GLY A 40 -1.32 -4.81 10.75
CA GLY A 40 -1.13 -4.47 9.33
C GLY A 40 -1.35 -5.59 8.31
N LEU A 41 -1.05 -5.25 7.06
CA LEU A 41 -0.83 -6.20 5.98
C LEU A 41 0.64 -6.12 5.55
N ASP A 42 1.27 -7.27 5.32
CA ASP A 42 2.60 -7.31 4.72
C ASP A 42 2.56 -6.86 3.26
N ASP A 43 3.72 -6.42 2.79
CA ASP A 43 3.88 -6.01 1.40
C ASP A 43 3.61 -7.18 0.46
N SER A 44 3.00 -6.85 -0.67
CA SER A 44 2.53 -7.83 -1.65
C SER A 44 3.04 -7.48 -3.05
N PRO A 45 3.10 -8.47 -3.97
CA PRO A 45 3.46 -8.19 -5.36
C PRO A 45 2.49 -7.20 -6.00
N GLN A 46 3.02 -6.14 -6.59
CA GLN A 46 2.32 -5.18 -7.42
C GLN A 46 2.92 -5.15 -8.83
N LEU A 47 2.07 -4.96 -9.84
CA LEU A 47 2.52 -4.83 -11.22
C LEU A 47 2.80 -3.36 -11.51
N GLN A 48 4.08 -3.02 -11.63
CA GLN A 48 4.51 -1.69 -12.03
C GLN A 48 4.52 -1.57 -13.55
N ILE A 49 3.91 -0.51 -14.07
CA ILE A 49 3.88 -0.17 -15.49
C ILE A 49 4.71 1.09 -15.70
N ASP A 50 5.77 1.00 -16.49
CA ASP A 50 6.64 2.12 -16.83
C ASP A 50 6.32 2.62 -18.23
N ILE A 51 5.97 3.89 -18.35
CA ILE A 51 5.70 4.55 -19.63
C ILE A 51 6.94 5.30 -20.09
N ASP A 52 7.45 4.96 -21.27
CA ASP A 52 8.48 5.73 -21.96
C ASP A 52 7.84 6.97 -22.62
N GLN A 53 7.82 8.07 -21.86
CA GLN A 53 7.26 9.34 -22.31
C GLN A 53 7.94 9.88 -23.58
N ARG A 54 9.25 9.65 -23.75
CA ARG A 54 9.98 10.11 -24.94
C ARG A 54 9.51 9.34 -26.16
N LYS A 55 9.30 8.03 -26.02
CA LYS A 55 8.77 7.17 -27.08
C LYS A 55 7.31 7.50 -27.41
N ALA A 56 6.47 7.71 -26.40
CA ALA A 56 5.08 8.13 -26.57
C ALA A 56 4.99 9.46 -27.37
N GLN A 57 5.76 10.47 -26.97
CA GLN A 57 5.82 11.76 -27.66
C GLN A 57 6.32 11.63 -29.10
N ALA A 58 7.36 10.82 -29.34
CA ALA A 58 7.87 10.58 -30.69
C ALA A 58 6.85 9.89 -31.61
N LEU A 59 5.96 9.07 -31.02
CA LEU A 59 4.85 8.42 -31.72
C LEU A 59 3.59 9.30 -31.82
N GLY A 60 3.64 10.51 -31.25
CA GLY A 60 2.54 11.48 -31.25
C GLY A 60 1.37 11.09 -30.34
N VAL A 61 1.63 10.29 -29.30
CA VAL A 61 0.62 9.88 -28.31
C VAL A 61 0.66 10.82 -27.12
N ASP A 62 -0.51 11.35 -26.73
CA ASP A 62 -0.64 12.19 -25.54
C ASP A 62 -0.55 11.34 -24.26
N ILE A 63 0.09 11.89 -23.22
CA ILE A 63 0.22 11.20 -21.93
C ILE A 63 -1.13 11.10 -21.22
N ASP A 64 -2.00 12.10 -21.40
CA ASP A 64 -3.35 12.10 -20.82
C ASP A 64 -4.17 10.98 -21.46
N ASP A 65 -4.10 10.78 -22.77
CA ASP A 65 -4.78 9.68 -23.47
C ASP A 65 -4.28 8.29 -23.00
N ILE A 66 -2.99 8.15 -22.70
CA ILE A 66 -2.40 6.92 -22.14
C ILE A 66 -2.98 6.64 -20.75
N ASN A 67 -2.98 7.65 -19.88
CA ASN A 67 -3.48 7.54 -18.52
C ASN A 67 -4.98 7.26 -18.49
N ASP A 68 -5.77 7.97 -19.29
CA ASP A 68 -7.22 7.78 -19.41
C ASP A 68 -7.57 6.38 -19.89
N THR A 69 -6.82 5.89 -20.89
CA THR A 69 -7.00 4.51 -21.40
C THR A 69 -6.69 3.49 -20.31
N LEU A 70 -5.57 3.63 -19.60
CA LEU A 70 -5.16 2.70 -18.55
C LEU A 70 -6.14 2.71 -17.37
N GLN A 71 -6.48 3.91 -16.87
CA GLN A 71 -7.42 4.10 -15.77
C GLN A 71 -8.80 3.53 -16.11
N THR A 72 -9.33 3.84 -17.28
CA THR A 72 -10.66 3.38 -17.69
C THR A 72 -10.68 1.87 -17.90
N ALA A 73 -9.69 1.32 -18.61
CA ALA A 73 -9.65 -0.11 -18.90
C ALA A 73 -9.47 -0.97 -17.64
N TRP A 74 -8.52 -0.62 -16.77
CA TRP A 74 -8.12 -1.46 -15.62
C TRP A 74 -8.79 -1.05 -14.32
N GLY A 75 -8.85 0.26 -14.03
CA GLY A 75 -9.39 0.83 -12.79
C GLY A 75 -10.90 1.06 -12.78
N SER A 76 -11.54 0.98 -13.94
CA SER A 76 -12.91 1.45 -14.21
C SER A 76 -13.07 2.97 -14.08
N SER A 77 -13.94 3.54 -14.89
CA SER A 77 -14.27 4.96 -14.84
C SER A 77 -15.76 5.16 -14.67
N TYR A 78 -16.13 5.96 -13.67
CA TYR A 78 -17.49 6.48 -13.53
C TYR A 78 -17.68 7.64 -14.52
N VAL A 79 -18.62 7.51 -15.43
CA VAL A 79 -18.81 8.49 -16.51
C VAL A 79 -19.94 9.45 -16.18
N ASN A 80 -21.10 8.92 -15.81
CA ASN A 80 -22.30 9.68 -15.49
C ASN A 80 -23.35 8.79 -14.83
N ASP A 81 -24.54 9.34 -14.62
CA ASP A 81 -25.70 8.62 -14.11
C ASP A 81 -26.73 8.32 -15.21
N PHE A 82 -27.53 7.27 -15.01
CA PHE A 82 -28.67 6.89 -15.84
C PHE A 82 -29.87 6.48 -14.97
N MET A 83 -31.07 6.45 -15.55
CA MET A 83 -32.31 6.04 -14.86
C MET A 83 -32.61 4.57 -15.13
N ASP A 84 -32.60 3.74 -14.09
CA ASP A 84 -33.05 2.34 -14.12
C ASP A 84 -34.29 2.18 -13.24
N ARG A 85 -35.45 1.95 -13.85
CA ARG A 85 -36.74 1.68 -13.15
C ARG A 85 -37.06 2.72 -12.06
N GLY A 86 -36.89 4.00 -12.39
CA GLY A 86 -37.19 5.12 -11.49
C GLY A 86 -36.11 5.42 -10.45
N ARG A 87 -34.97 4.72 -10.46
CA ARG A 87 -33.82 5.00 -9.60
C ARG A 87 -32.62 5.44 -10.43
N VAL A 88 -31.99 6.54 -10.02
CA VAL A 88 -30.72 7.00 -10.58
C VAL A 88 -29.62 6.01 -10.18
N LYS A 89 -28.85 5.54 -11.17
CA LYS A 89 -27.73 4.62 -11.01
C LYS A 89 -26.52 5.12 -11.80
N LYS A 90 -25.34 4.68 -11.38
CA LYS A 90 -24.07 5.03 -12.01
C LYS A 90 -23.83 4.23 -13.28
N VAL A 91 -23.24 4.86 -14.28
CA VAL A 91 -22.65 4.24 -15.47
C VAL A 91 -21.14 4.12 -15.26
N TYR A 92 -20.64 2.90 -15.41
CA TYR A 92 -19.21 2.60 -15.37
C TYR A 92 -18.76 2.06 -16.72
N VAL A 93 -17.57 2.50 -17.15
CA VAL A 93 -16.86 1.93 -18.28
C VAL A 93 -15.63 1.19 -17.75
N GLN A 94 -15.43 -0.03 -18.23
CA GLN A 94 -14.28 -0.86 -17.90
C GLN A 94 -14.03 -1.86 -19.03
N ALA A 95 -12.79 -2.33 -19.17
CA ALA A 95 -12.53 -3.49 -19.98
C ALA A 95 -13.26 -4.73 -19.46
N ALA A 96 -13.75 -5.56 -20.39
CA ALA A 96 -14.22 -6.90 -20.04
C ALA A 96 -13.06 -7.73 -19.46
N ALA A 97 -13.39 -8.62 -18.52
CA ALA A 97 -12.39 -9.33 -17.72
C ALA A 97 -11.25 -9.96 -18.55
N PRO A 98 -11.49 -10.70 -19.65
CA PRO A 98 -10.41 -11.36 -20.40
C PRO A 98 -9.33 -10.46 -21.01
N TYR A 99 -9.50 -9.13 -20.96
CA TYR A 99 -8.57 -8.15 -21.54
C TYR A 99 -7.81 -7.34 -20.47
N ARG A 100 -7.84 -7.80 -19.20
CA ARG A 100 -7.21 -7.13 -18.05
C ARG A 100 -6.91 -8.05 -16.85
N MET A 101 -6.69 -9.35 -17.07
CA MET A 101 -6.41 -10.31 -15.99
C MET A 101 -4.90 -10.51 -15.78
N LEU A 102 -4.12 -10.49 -16.86
CA LEU A 102 -2.70 -10.85 -16.86
C LEU A 102 -1.83 -9.66 -17.25
N PRO A 103 -0.56 -9.61 -16.79
CA PRO A 103 0.36 -8.52 -17.15
C PRO A 103 0.46 -8.25 -18.64
N ASP A 104 0.48 -9.31 -19.46
CA ASP A 104 0.59 -9.20 -20.92
C ASP A 104 -0.66 -8.62 -21.60
N ASP A 105 -1.81 -8.62 -20.92
CA ASP A 105 -3.06 -8.08 -21.46
C ASP A 105 -2.94 -6.56 -21.71
N ILE A 106 -1.98 -5.88 -21.08
CA ILE A 106 -1.70 -4.47 -21.36
C ILE A 106 -1.35 -4.25 -22.84
N ASN A 107 -0.73 -5.25 -23.49
CA ASN A 107 -0.32 -5.17 -24.88
C ASN A 107 -1.48 -5.25 -25.87
N LEU A 108 -2.69 -5.60 -25.40
CA LEU A 108 -3.92 -5.62 -26.21
C LEU A 108 -4.48 -4.21 -26.42
N TRP A 109 -4.03 -3.23 -25.63
CA TRP A 109 -4.54 -1.87 -25.65
C TRP A 109 -3.78 -0.99 -26.63
N TYR A 110 -4.53 -0.07 -27.24
CA TYR A 110 -4.01 0.89 -28.20
C TYR A 110 -4.49 2.29 -27.83
N VAL A 111 -3.63 3.28 -28.07
CA VAL A 111 -3.95 4.70 -27.91
C VAL A 111 -3.87 5.38 -29.27
N ARG A 112 -4.80 6.29 -29.53
CA ARG A 112 -4.79 7.06 -30.78
C ARG A 112 -3.68 8.11 -30.72
N ASN A 113 -2.91 8.24 -31.79
CA ASN A 113 -1.94 9.34 -31.91
C ASN A 113 -2.56 10.56 -32.61
N LYS A 114 -1.84 11.68 -32.57
CA LYS A 114 -2.24 12.95 -33.20
C LYS A 114 -2.51 12.86 -34.70
N ASP A 115 -1.92 11.88 -35.38
CA ASP A 115 -2.06 11.65 -36.82
C ASP A 115 -3.22 10.67 -37.13
N GLY A 116 -3.98 10.26 -36.11
CA GLY A 116 -5.17 9.41 -36.21
C GLY A 116 -4.89 7.90 -36.20
N GLY A 117 -3.62 7.50 -36.22
CA GLY A 117 -3.18 6.10 -36.11
C GLY A 117 -3.34 5.52 -34.71
N MET A 118 -3.36 4.19 -34.60
CA MET A 118 -3.41 3.48 -33.32
C MET A 118 -2.02 2.96 -32.95
N VAL A 119 -1.55 3.28 -31.76
CA VAL A 119 -0.24 2.88 -31.24
C VAL A 119 -0.46 1.89 -30.09
N PRO A 120 0.10 0.67 -30.15
CA PRO A 120 -0.07 -0.31 -29.08
C PRO A 120 0.73 0.10 -27.83
N PHE A 121 0.24 -0.25 -26.65
CA PHE A 121 0.95 -0.01 -25.38
C PHE A 121 2.35 -0.63 -25.38
N SER A 122 2.55 -1.78 -26.01
CA SER A 122 3.86 -2.44 -26.12
C SER A 122 4.94 -1.60 -26.82
N ALA A 123 4.56 -0.55 -27.56
CA ALA A 123 5.50 0.34 -28.24
C ALA A 123 6.14 1.38 -27.30
N PHE A 124 5.52 1.66 -26.14
CA PHE A 124 5.93 2.72 -25.22
C PHE A 124 5.75 2.37 -23.73
N ALA A 125 5.36 1.15 -23.39
CA ALA A 125 5.17 0.70 -22.02
C ALA A 125 5.88 -0.64 -21.77
N THR A 126 6.44 -0.79 -20.58
CA THR A 126 6.96 -2.06 -20.05
C THR A 126 6.35 -2.33 -18.68
N SER A 127 6.26 -3.60 -18.28
CA SER A 127 5.79 -3.96 -16.94
C SER A 127 6.80 -4.82 -16.20
N ARG A 128 6.83 -4.71 -14.87
CA ARG A 128 7.65 -5.53 -13.99
C ARG A 128 6.92 -5.76 -12.67
N TRP A 129 7.23 -6.87 -12.02
CA TRP A 129 6.80 -7.10 -10.64
C TRP A 129 7.70 -6.33 -9.68
N GLU A 130 7.09 -5.69 -8.71
CA GLU A 130 7.76 -5.15 -7.53
C GLU A 130 6.93 -5.44 -6.28
N THR A 131 7.45 -5.11 -5.12
CA THR A 131 6.78 -5.32 -3.84
C THR A 131 6.37 -3.96 -3.28
N GLY A 132 5.13 -3.85 -2.82
CA GLY A 132 4.61 -2.63 -2.24
C GLY A 132 3.52 -2.89 -1.20
N SER A 133 3.28 -1.89 -0.35
CA SER A 133 2.30 -1.99 0.72
C SER A 133 0.88 -1.89 0.16
N PRO A 134 0.00 -2.87 0.42
CA PRO A 134 -1.41 -2.77 0.08
C PRO A 134 -2.18 -1.87 1.06
N ARG A 135 -1.59 -1.54 2.22
CA ARG A 135 -2.19 -0.71 3.26
C ARG A 135 -1.12 0.06 4.03
N LEU A 136 -1.03 1.35 3.77
CA LEU A 136 -0.18 2.26 4.54
C LEU A 136 -0.94 2.81 5.74
N GLU A 137 -0.30 2.76 6.91
CA GLU A 137 -0.83 3.23 8.17
C GLU A 137 -0.11 4.52 8.62
N ARG A 138 -0.86 5.40 9.29
CA ARG A 138 -0.34 6.63 9.86
C ARG A 138 -0.97 6.89 11.21
N TYR A 139 -0.18 7.41 12.14
CA TYR A 139 -0.66 7.83 13.46
C TYR A 139 -0.11 9.21 13.81
N ASN A 140 -0.97 10.12 14.27
CA ASN A 140 -0.64 11.52 14.57
C ASN A 140 0.18 12.23 13.48
N GLY A 141 -0.03 11.86 12.21
CA GLY A 141 0.66 12.42 11.07
C GLY A 141 1.99 11.77 10.71
N TYR A 142 2.52 10.84 11.50
CA TYR A 142 3.71 10.04 11.18
C TYR A 142 3.33 8.76 10.44
N SER A 143 4.27 8.23 9.64
CA SER A 143 4.15 6.84 9.15
C SER A 143 4.27 5.91 10.34
N ALA A 144 3.33 4.96 10.46
CA ALA A 144 3.25 4.10 11.63
C ALA A 144 2.83 2.68 11.25
N VAL A 145 3.05 1.74 12.16
CA VAL A 145 2.46 0.40 12.12
C VAL A 145 1.92 0.03 13.49
N GLU A 146 0.69 -0.47 13.50
CA GLU A 146 0.03 -0.91 14.73
C GLU A 146 0.58 -2.28 15.16
N ILE A 147 1.00 -2.39 16.42
CA ILE A 147 1.49 -3.61 17.05
C ILE A 147 0.63 -3.89 18.28
N VAL A 148 0.02 -5.07 18.26
CA VAL A 148 -0.83 -5.57 19.34
C VAL A 148 -0.19 -6.77 20.01
N GLY A 149 -0.32 -6.86 21.32
CA GLY A 149 0.25 -7.95 22.11
C GLY A 149 -0.42 -8.09 23.47
N GLU A 150 -0.07 -9.16 24.17
CA GLU A 150 -0.63 -9.50 25.48
C GLU A 150 0.52 -9.75 26.48
N ALA A 151 0.28 -9.45 27.75
CA ALA A 151 1.17 -9.89 28.83
C ALA A 151 1.04 -11.41 28.99
N ALA A 152 2.14 -12.10 29.26
CA ALA A 152 2.12 -13.53 29.55
C ALA A 152 1.31 -13.82 30.83
N PRO A 153 0.79 -15.04 31.01
CA PRO A 153 0.05 -15.40 32.23
C PRO A 153 0.87 -15.13 33.50
N GLY A 154 0.30 -14.34 34.42
CA GLY A 154 0.96 -13.94 35.66
C GLY A 154 1.79 -12.66 35.58
N VAL A 155 1.86 -12.01 34.41
CA VAL A 155 2.50 -10.70 34.19
C VAL A 155 1.43 -9.61 34.06
N SER A 156 1.70 -8.43 34.60
CA SER A 156 0.78 -7.29 34.49
C SER A 156 0.88 -6.61 33.13
N THR A 157 -0.19 -5.96 32.66
CA THR A 157 -0.15 -5.19 31.39
C THR A 157 0.89 -4.08 31.45
N GLY A 158 1.00 -3.36 32.57
CA GLY A 158 2.01 -2.31 32.76
C GLY A 158 3.45 -2.83 32.62
N THR A 159 3.74 -4.02 33.16
CA THR A 159 5.05 -4.67 32.95
C THR A 159 5.30 -4.99 31.48
N ALA A 160 4.29 -5.49 30.77
CA ALA A 160 4.42 -5.73 29.32
C ALA A 160 4.63 -4.43 28.52
N MET A 161 4.00 -3.33 28.93
CA MET A 161 4.21 -2.00 28.35
C MET A 161 5.64 -1.49 28.57
N ASP A 162 6.14 -1.55 29.81
CA ASP A 162 7.51 -1.17 30.15
C ASP A 162 8.55 -1.95 29.33
N ILE A 163 8.30 -3.25 29.12
CA ILE A 163 9.13 -4.09 28.27
C ILE A 163 9.12 -3.57 26.84
N MET A 164 7.94 -3.32 26.24
CA MET A 164 7.85 -2.82 24.87
C MET A 164 8.55 -1.47 24.68
N GLU A 165 8.43 -0.55 25.64
CA GLU A 165 9.19 0.71 25.63
C GLU A 165 10.70 0.49 25.67
N SER A 166 11.17 -0.48 26.45
CA SER A 166 12.57 -0.87 26.51
C SER A 166 13.06 -1.50 25.19
N LEU A 167 12.23 -2.32 24.55
CA LEU A 167 12.56 -2.94 23.26
C LEU A 167 12.63 -1.90 22.13
N VAL A 168 11.73 -0.91 22.10
CA VAL A 168 11.76 0.17 21.10
C VAL A 168 13.04 1.00 21.19
N LYS A 169 13.59 1.21 22.39
CA LYS A 169 14.88 1.90 22.59
C LYS A 169 16.08 1.15 21.96
N GLN A 170 15.92 -0.11 21.59
CA GLN A 170 16.95 -0.91 20.90
C GLN A 170 16.86 -0.83 19.37
N LEU A 171 15.82 -0.17 18.84
CA LEU A 171 15.68 0.07 17.41
C LEU A 171 16.60 1.22 16.96
N PRO A 172 16.86 1.35 15.64
CA PRO A 172 17.58 2.49 15.12
C PRO A 172 16.96 3.84 15.55
N ASN A 173 17.79 4.87 15.70
CA ASN A 173 17.32 6.19 16.06
C ASN A 173 16.27 6.70 15.05
N GLY A 174 15.22 7.33 15.57
CA GLY A 174 14.13 7.89 14.75
C GLY A 174 12.83 7.09 14.81
N PHE A 175 12.86 5.86 15.33
CA PHE A 175 11.66 5.10 15.61
C PHE A 175 11.16 5.36 17.04
N GLY A 176 9.87 5.65 17.17
CA GLY A 176 9.20 5.94 18.43
C GLY A 176 8.04 4.98 18.69
N LEU A 177 7.56 5.00 19.93
CA LEU A 177 6.37 4.28 20.37
C LEU A 177 5.34 5.31 20.80
N GLU A 178 4.09 5.09 20.43
CA GLU A 178 2.94 5.78 21.01
C GLU A 178 1.91 4.74 21.46
N TRP A 179 1.45 4.85 22.70
CA TRP A 179 0.37 4.00 23.21
C TRP A 179 -0.97 4.47 22.66
N THR A 180 -1.84 3.54 22.27
CA THR A 180 -3.16 3.87 21.71
C THR A 180 -4.28 3.07 22.39
N ALA A 181 -5.52 3.42 22.05
CA ALA A 181 -6.73 2.77 22.53
C ALA A 181 -6.77 2.60 24.06
N MET A 182 -6.93 1.36 24.55
CA MET A 182 -6.99 1.07 25.98
C MET A 182 -5.64 1.30 26.68
N SER A 183 -4.52 1.08 25.99
CA SER A 183 -3.18 1.26 26.56
C SER A 183 -2.81 2.73 26.76
N TYR A 184 -3.50 3.66 26.11
CA TYR A 184 -3.36 5.09 26.41
C TYR A 184 -3.97 5.50 27.77
N GLN A 185 -4.92 4.71 28.29
CA GLN A 185 -5.63 5.01 29.55
C GLN A 185 -5.03 4.30 30.78
N GLU A 186 -4.13 3.35 30.56
CA GLU A 186 -3.38 2.64 31.61
C GLU A 186 -2.24 3.51 32.16
#